data_AF-A0A522F948-F1
#
_entry.id   AF-A0A522F948-F1
#
_cell.length_a   1.000
_cell.length_b   1.000
_cell.length_c   1.000
_cell.angle_alpha   90.00
_cell.angle_beta   90.00
_cell.angle_gamma   90.00
#
_symmetry.space_group_name_H-M   'P 1'
#
loop_
_entity.id
_entity.type
_entity.pdbx_description
1 polymer ?
#
loop_
_entity_poly.entity_id
_entity_poly.type
_entity_poly.pdbx_seq_one_letter_code
_entity_poly.pdbx_strand_id
1 'polypeptide(L)'
;FNKIPLYPPFPKWDLKYSPLWQRGVRGDFKNFPLFHSIFKAKFRNGFTLLEVIIVIGIITLMAGILVPMVYRVWESQEIDTTKERMTKLKEAMVGNISQLSNGVRSNFGFVGELGQLPPDFDALISFTNTNGTFGPYLSGGIDPQSFKKDAWGNNLIYNFTTDTFGRRESAIIKSLGADNIIGGTGTAEDIQISIDSNEVFSASSASCNILVRYTTAPDSTFSANITIHVAYKDGEGLEIEQSFISPVTITGYVGNSQNNYTFGMNSALTQKLPIGMARIWAVIDKNSSGNPLITTGPPAYIAVNDRVSTVYANNLSISVP
;
A
#
# COMPACT_ATOMS: atom_id res chain seq x y z
N PHE A 1 19.35 34.58 41.05
CA PHE A 1 18.63 35.16 39.89
C PHE A 1 19.18 34.46 38.64
N ASN A 2 18.46 33.72 37.80
CA ASN A 2 17.04 33.50 37.58
C ASN A 2 16.84 32.04 37.13
N LYS A 3 15.83 31.34 37.66
CA LYS A 3 15.36 30.05 37.12
C LYS A 3 14.53 30.33 35.87
N ILE A 4 14.90 29.74 34.74
CA ILE A 4 14.10 29.71 33.51
C ILE A 4 13.11 28.54 33.65
N PRO A 5 11.79 28.74 33.47
CA PRO A 5 10.84 27.65 33.57
C PRO A 5 10.84 26.76 32.31
N LEU A 6 10.90 25.46 32.55
CA LEU A 6 10.53 24.41 31.60
C LEU A 6 8.98 24.37 31.50
N TYR A 7 8.46 24.11 30.30
CA TYR A 7 7.06 24.03 29.84
C TYR A 7 6.47 25.31 29.20
N PRO A 8 5.93 25.22 27.97
CA PRO A 8 5.09 26.28 27.42
C PRO A 8 3.74 26.33 28.19
N PRO A 9 3.13 27.51 28.34
CA PRO A 9 1.79 27.61 28.92
C PRO A 9 0.76 26.94 28.01
N PHE A 10 -0.18 26.21 28.60
CA PHE A 10 -1.34 25.65 27.90
C PHE A 10 -2.05 26.72 27.07
N PRO A 11 -2.58 26.37 25.88
CA PRO A 11 -3.33 27.31 25.06
C PRO A 11 -4.54 27.80 25.86
N LYS A 12 -4.68 29.11 25.98
CA LYS A 12 -5.90 29.72 26.53
C LYS A 12 -7.02 29.43 25.54
N TRP A 13 -8.03 28.71 26.03
CA TRP A 13 -9.24 28.42 25.28
C TRP A 13 -9.97 29.75 25.01
N ASP A 14 -9.91 30.23 23.76
CA ASP A 14 -10.71 31.38 23.33
C ASP A 14 -12.16 30.91 23.13
N LEU A 15 -13.06 31.43 23.97
CA LEU A 15 -14.48 31.08 24.06
C LEU A 15 -15.31 31.49 22.82
N LYS A 16 -14.66 32.00 21.78
CA LYS A 16 -15.34 32.56 20.60
C LYS A 16 -15.89 31.51 19.64
N TYR A 17 -15.47 30.24 19.75
CA TYR A 17 -15.85 29.16 18.81
C TYR A 17 -16.36 27.85 19.47
N SER A 18 -16.79 27.90 20.73
CA SER A 18 -17.38 26.73 21.40
C SER A 18 -18.80 26.41 20.89
N PRO A 19 -19.17 25.12 20.74
CA PRO A 19 -20.52 24.72 20.33
C PRO A 19 -21.61 25.21 21.29
N LEU A 20 -22.77 25.55 20.73
CA LEU A 20 -23.84 26.35 21.36
C LEU A 20 -24.40 25.82 22.70
N TRP A 21 -24.11 24.58 23.08
CA TRP A 21 -24.56 24.01 24.36
C TRP A 21 -23.76 24.50 25.58
N GLN A 22 -22.61 25.14 25.39
CA GLN A 22 -21.79 25.70 26.49
C GLN A 22 -22.07 27.17 26.84
N ARG A 23 -22.97 27.86 26.11
CA ARG A 23 -23.49 29.16 26.55
C ARG A 23 -24.54 28.91 27.62
N GLY A 24 -24.13 29.03 28.88
CA GLY A 24 -25.04 29.03 30.02
C GLY A 24 -26.09 30.13 29.88
N VAL A 25 -27.27 29.75 29.39
CA VAL A 25 -28.51 30.48 29.65
C VAL A 25 -28.73 30.34 31.16
N ARG A 26 -28.42 31.38 31.93
CA ARG A 26 -28.98 31.56 33.27
C ARG A 26 -30.47 31.82 33.14
N GLY A 27 -31.21 30.79 32.75
CA GLY A 27 -32.64 30.70 32.90
C GLY A 27 -32.89 30.28 34.34
N ASP A 28 -33.54 31.13 35.11
CA ASP A 28 -34.00 30.82 36.45
C ASP A 28 -35.09 29.74 36.34
N PHE A 29 -34.69 28.47 36.39
CA PHE A 29 -35.54 27.28 36.23
C PHE A 29 -36.51 27.06 37.41
N LYS A 30 -36.76 28.07 38.26
CA LYS A 30 -37.61 27.93 39.44
C LYS A 30 -39.11 27.86 39.13
N ASN A 31 -39.57 28.19 37.92
CA ASN A 31 -41.00 28.29 37.61
C ASN A 31 -41.42 27.59 36.31
N PHE A 32 -41.14 26.30 36.15
CA PHE A 32 -41.87 25.45 35.19
C PHE A 32 -42.84 24.52 35.95
N PRO A 33 -44.16 24.79 35.94
CA PRO A 33 -45.13 24.02 36.69
C PRO A 33 -45.83 23.01 35.79
N LEU A 34 -45.14 22.01 35.22
CA LEU A 34 -45.83 20.98 34.41
C LEU A 34 -45.27 19.54 34.49
N PHE A 35 -44.52 19.19 35.53
CA PHE A 35 -44.38 17.78 35.92
C PHE A 35 -44.66 17.63 37.41
N HIS A 36 -45.94 17.54 37.71
CA HIS A 36 -46.44 17.09 39.01
C HIS A 36 -46.07 15.61 39.17
N SER A 37 -45.42 15.30 40.30
CA SER A 37 -45.49 14.02 41.01
C SER A 37 -45.10 12.75 40.25
N ILE A 38 -43.98 12.11 40.62
CA ILE A 38 -43.97 10.66 40.90
C ILE A 38 -42.83 10.21 41.84
N PHE A 39 -41.76 10.99 42.09
CA PHE A 39 -40.78 10.60 43.13
C PHE A 39 -40.44 11.74 44.09
N LYS A 40 -41.26 11.90 45.13
CA LYS A 40 -40.89 12.62 46.35
C LYS A 40 -41.01 11.70 47.56
N ALA A 41 -40.13 10.70 47.64
CA ALA A 41 -39.92 9.96 48.88
C ALA A 41 -38.90 10.70 49.74
N LYS A 42 -39.36 11.26 50.86
CA LYS A 42 -38.55 11.95 51.87
C LYS A 42 -37.89 10.89 52.76
N PHE A 43 -36.65 10.49 52.47
CA PHE A 43 -35.90 9.58 53.34
C PHE A 43 -35.24 10.31 54.51
N ARG A 44 -35.86 10.22 55.69
CA ARG A 44 -35.12 10.06 56.95
C ARG A 44 -35.84 8.98 57.75
N ASN A 45 -35.37 7.75 57.60
CA ASN A 45 -35.26 6.67 58.59
C ASN A 45 -35.22 5.29 57.90
N GLY A 46 -34.18 4.51 58.22
CA GLY A 46 -34.10 3.05 58.07
C GLY A 46 -34.05 2.50 56.65
N PHE A 47 -32.88 1.99 56.23
CA PHE A 47 -32.79 1.03 55.13
C PHE A 47 -33.78 -0.12 55.39
N THR A 48 -34.77 -0.30 54.53
CA THR A 48 -35.64 -1.48 54.61
C THR A 48 -34.97 -2.64 53.89
N LEU A 49 -35.07 -3.85 54.46
CA LEU A 49 -34.48 -5.06 53.88
C LEU A 49 -35.06 -5.35 52.48
N LEU A 50 -36.33 -5.01 52.28
CA LEU A 50 -37.04 -5.14 51.00
C LEU A 50 -36.46 -4.21 49.91
N GLU A 51 -36.02 -3.01 50.25
CA GLU A 51 -35.46 -2.10 49.25
C GLU A 51 -34.11 -2.59 48.74
N VAL A 52 -33.31 -3.18 49.63
CA VAL A 52 -32.05 -3.83 49.23
C VAL A 52 -32.33 -5.09 48.39
N ILE A 53 -33.34 -5.90 48.73
CA ILE A 53 -33.63 -7.14 47.99
C ILE A 53 -34.13 -6.88 46.56
N ILE A 54 -34.92 -5.82 46.35
CA ILE A 54 -35.41 -5.44 45.02
C ILE A 54 -34.25 -4.89 44.17
N VAL A 55 -33.38 -4.06 44.75
CA VAL A 55 -32.24 -3.49 44.03
C VAL A 55 -31.25 -4.58 43.59
N ILE A 56 -30.88 -5.52 44.48
CA ILE A 56 -30.03 -6.65 44.08
C ILE A 56 -30.74 -7.58 43.09
N GLY A 57 -32.07 -7.71 43.16
CA GLY A 57 -32.87 -8.45 42.18
C GLY A 57 -32.81 -7.84 40.77
N ILE A 58 -32.90 -6.51 40.65
CA ILE A 58 -32.77 -5.83 39.36
C ILE A 58 -31.32 -5.91 38.84
N ILE A 59 -30.33 -5.72 39.71
CA ILE A 59 -28.91 -5.82 39.33
C ILE A 59 -28.57 -7.23 38.84
N THR A 60 -29.05 -8.28 39.51
CA THR A 60 -28.81 -9.68 39.08
C THR A 60 -29.47 -9.99 37.74
N LEU A 61 -30.69 -9.53 37.51
CA LEU A 61 -31.37 -9.67 36.23
C LEU A 61 -30.63 -8.93 35.10
N MET A 62 -30.21 -7.68 35.34
CA MET A 62 -29.45 -6.91 34.36
C MET A 62 -28.07 -7.53 34.10
N ALA A 63 -27.36 -7.95 35.14
CA ALA A 63 -26.06 -8.59 35.02
C ALA A 63 -26.13 -9.87 34.19
N GLY A 64 -27.19 -10.67 34.34
CA GLY A 64 -27.41 -11.88 33.53
C GLY A 64 -27.47 -11.61 32.03
N ILE A 65 -27.98 -10.45 31.60
CA ILE A 65 -28.09 -10.08 30.17
C ILE A 65 -26.84 -9.32 29.69
N LEU A 66 -26.34 -8.39 30.50
CA LEU A 66 -25.24 -7.51 30.10
C LEU A 66 -23.90 -8.25 29.94
N VAL A 67 -23.60 -9.20 30.83
CA VAL A 67 -22.32 -9.94 30.81
C VAL A 67 -22.07 -10.66 29.48
N PRO A 68 -22.95 -11.55 28.98
CA PRO A 68 -22.70 -12.24 27.70
C PRO A 68 -22.69 -11.31 26.49
N MET A 69 -23.39 -10.17 26.55
CA MET A 69 -23.38 -9.16 25.48
C MET A 69 -22.01 -8.48 25.36
N VAL A 70 -21.40 -8.11 26.50
CA VAL A 70 -20.07 -7.46 26.51
C VAL A 70 -19.00 -8.39 25.94
N TYR A 71 -19.01 -9.68 26.29
CA TYR A 71 -18.05 -10.66 25.75
C TYR A 71 -18.13 -10.78 24.22
N ARG A 72 -19.34 -10.83 23.64
CA ARG A 72 -19.51 -10.89 22.18
C ARG A 72 -18.98 -9.66 21.45
N VAL A 73 -19.06 -8.48 22.07
CA VAL A 73 -18.53 -7.24 21.48
C VAL A 73 -16.99 -7.28 21.43
N TRP A 74 -16.34 -7.78 22.48
CA TRP A 74 -14.89 -7.92 22.52
C TRP A 74 -14.37 -8.93 21.48
N GLU A 75 -15.02 -10.08 21.37
CA GLU A 75 -14.70 -11.11 20.38
C GLU A 75 -14.73 -10.58 18.93
N SER A 76 -15.73 -9.76 18.60
CA SER A 76 -15.81 -9.13 17.27
C SER A 76 -14.68 -8.12 17.05
N GLN A 77 -14.34 -7.34 18.09
CA GLN A 77 -13.27 -6.34 18.02
C GLN A 77 -11.90 -6.99 17.79
N GLU A 78 -11.65 -8.16 18.37
CA GLU A 78 -10.39 -8.89 18.19
C GLU A 78 -10.21 -9.38 16.75
N ILE A 79 -11.28 -9.91 16.15
CA ILE A 79 -11.27 -10.31 14.74
C ILE A 79 -11.03 -9.10 13.84
N ASP A 80 -11.75 -7.99 14.07
CA ASP A 80 -11.64 -6.78 13.25
C ASP A 80 -10.26 -6.13 13.36
N THR A 81 -9.71 -6.04 14.56
CA THR A 81 -8.35 -5.50 14.79
C THR A 81 -7.28 -6.40 14.17
N THR A 82 -7.44 -7.73 14.20
CA THR A 82 -6.53 -8.66 13.54
C THR A 82 -6.56 -8.48 12.02
N LYS A 83 -7.75 -8.39 11.42
CA LYS A 83 -7.91 -8.11 9.99
C LYS A 83 -7.32 -6.75 9.59
N GLU A 84 -7.52 -5.73 10.40
CA GLU A 84 -6.96 -4.40 10.16
C GLU A 84 -5.42 -4.45 10.18
N ARG A 85 -4.82 -5.14 11.16
CA ARG A 85 -3.36 -5.31 11.23
C ARG A 85 -2.82 -6.08 10.03
N MET A 86 -3.45 -7.18 9.64
CA MET A 86 -3.04 -7.94 8.45
C MET A 86 -3.18 -7.11 7.17
N THR A 87 -4.24 -6.29 7.06
CA THR A 87 -4.44 -5.39 5.92
C THR A 87 -3.33 -4.34 5.84
N LYS A 88 -2.93 -3.76 6.99
CA LYS A 88 -1.80 -2.83 7.06
C LYS A 88 -0.47 -3.50 6.68
N LEU A 89 -0.26 -4.75 7.09
CA LEU A 89 0.92 -5.54 6.68
C LEU A 89 0.93 -5.77 5.17
N LYS A 90 -0.20 -6.18 4.59
CA LYS A 90 -0.35 -6.33 3.13
C LYS A 90 -0.08 -4.99 2.43
N GLU A 91 -0.65 -3.89 2.90
CA GLU A 91 -0.42 -2.55 2.37
C GLU A 91 1.05 -2.12 2.47
N ALA A 92 1.75 -2.46 3.54
CA ALA A 92 3.19 -2.18 3.66
C ALA A 92 4.03 -3.03 2.68
N MET A 93 3.61 -4.27 2.39
CA MET A 93 4.30 -5.15 1.45
C MET A 93 4.09 -4.72 -0.01
N VAL A 94 2.84 -4.63 -0.47
CA VAL A 94 2.50 -4.41 -1.88
C VAL A 94 2.00 -3.00 -2.19
N GLY A 95 1.89 -2.13 -1.18
CA GLY A 95 1.38 -0.76 -1.31
C GLY A 95 -0.15 -0.68 -1.31
N ASN A 96 -0.66 0.55 -1.43
CA ASN A 96 -2.08 0.85 -1.55
C ASN A 96 -2.44 1.30 -2.96
N ILE A 97 -3.41 0.62 -3.60
CA ILE A 97 -3.86 0.96 -4.95
C ILE A 97 -4.68 2.26 -4.98
N SER A 98 -5.36 2.61 -3.88
CA SER A 98 -6.22 3.79 -3.78
C SER A 98 -5.42 5.08 -3.58
N GLN A 99 -4.13 4.97 -3.27
CA GLN A 99 -3.24 6.12 -3.15
C GLN A 99 -2.65 6.49 -4.50
N LEU A 100 -3.28 7.48 -5.13
CA LEU A 100 -2.89 8.03 -6.42
C LEU A 100 -2.29 9.43 -6.21
N SER A 101 -1.12 9.67 -6.80
CA SER A 101 -0.55 11.00 -6.97
C SER A 101 -0.52 11.32 -8.46
N ASN A 102 -1.15 12.43 -8.87
CA ASN A 102 -1.25 12.84 -10.26
C ASN A 102 -1.86 11.77 -11.20
N GLY A 103 -2.78 10.96 -10.70
CA GLY A 103 -3.43 9.88 -11.45
C GLY A 103 -2.57 8.62 -11.63
N VAL A 104 -1.36 8.59 -11.05
CA VAL A 104 -0.49 7.41 -11.01
C VAL A 104 -0.41 6.91 -9.57
N ARG A 105 -0.38 5.60 -9.38
CA ARG A 105 -0.18 4.99 -8.07
C ARG A 105 1.13 5.47 -7.46
N SER A 106 1.07 6.03 -6.26
CA SER A 106 2.26 6.58 -5.58
C SER A 106 2.82 5.66 -4.52
N ASN A 107 2.03 4.70 -4.03
CA ASN A 107 2.44 3.75 -3.01
C ASN A 107 2.48 2.31 -3.57
N PHE A 108 3.70 1.79 -3.70
CA PHE A 108 3.99 0.42 -4.13
C PHE A 108 4.56 -0.46 -3.00
N GLY A 109 4.63 0.06 -1.77
CA GLY A 109 5.17 -0.64 -0.61
C GLY A 109 6.61 -1.11 -0.78
N PHE A 110 6.99 -2.11 0.02
CA PHE A 110 8.30 -2.77 0.00
C PHE A 110 8.65 -3.32 -1.40
N VAL A 111 7.68 -3.95 -2.09
CA VAL A 111 7.91 -4.54 -3.42
C VAL A 111 8.29 -3.46 -4.44
N GLY A 112 7.70 -2.27 -4.36
CA GLY A 112 7.99 -1.18 -5.29
C GLY A 112 9.42 -0.65 -5.25
N GLU A 113 10.05 -0.69 -4.08
CA GLU A 113 11.42 -0.20 -3.89
C GLU A 113 12.46 -1.29 -4.13
N LEU A 114 12.17 -2.51 -3.69
CA LEU A 114 13.13 -3.60 -3.69
C LEU A 114 12.92 -4.59 -4.82
N GLY A 115 11.68 -4.79 -5.29
CA GLY A 115 11.35 -5.67 -6.41
C GLY A 115 10.90 -7.09 -6.02
N GLN A 116 10.70 -7.37 -4.73
CA GLN A 116 10.18 -8.66 -4.24
C GLN A 116 9.51 -8.49 -2.87
N LEU A 117 8.75 -9.49 -2.41
CA LEU A 117 8.19 -9.48 -1.05
C LEU A 117 9.29 -9.49 0.02
N PRO A 118 9.02 -8.98 1.23
CA PRO A 118 10.01 -9.04 2.31
C PRO A 118 10.27 -10.49 2.76
N PRO A 119 11.45 -10.79 3.31
CA PRO A 119 11.73 -12.11 3.88
C PRO A 119 10.96 -12.35 5.19
N ASP A 120 10.68 -11.29 5.95
CA ASP A 120 9.98 -11.31 7.23
C ASP A 120 9.25 -9.98 7.50
N PHE A 121 8.53 -9.88 8.62
CA PHE A 121 7.87 -8.64 9.02
C PHE A 121 8.84 -7.56 9.52
N ASP A 122 10.05 -7.91 9.94
CA ASP A 122 11.04 -6.93 10.43
C ASP A 122 11.57 -6.05 9.30
N ALA A 123 11.71 -6.62 8.10
CA ALA A 123 12.07 -5.88 6.89
C ALA A 123 11.07 -4.75 6.54
N LEU A 124 9.83 -4.82 7.02
CA LEU A 124 8.86 -3.73 6.84
C LEU A 124 9.12 -2.51 7.73
N ILE A 125 9.85 -2.69 8.82
CA ILE A 125 10.22 -1.61 9.76
C ILE A 125 11.53 -0.97 9.30
N SER A 126 12.54 -1.79 9.06
CA SER A 126 13.84 -1.35 8.56
C SER A 126 14.49 -2.53 7.87
N PHE A 127 14.77 -2.38 6.57
CA PHE A 127 15.51 -3.37 5.81
C PHE A 127 16.84 -2.77 5.40
N THR A 128 17.95 -3.36 5.86
CA THR A 128 19.29 -2.94 5.48
C THR A 128 19.98 -4.09 4.76
N ASN A 129 20.44 -3.81 3.55
CA ASN A 129 21.28 -4.73 2.79
C ASN A 129 22.53 -3.99 2.26
N THR A 130 23.24 -4.58 1.31
CA THR A 130 24.46 -4.00 0.74
C THR A 130 24.22 -2.68 -0.01
N ASN A 131 22.98 -2.41 -0.43
CA ASN A 131 22.63 -1.30 -1.30
C ASN A 131 22.07 -0.10 -0.52
N GLY A 132 21.74 -0.27 0.75
CA GLY A 132 21.27 0.81 1.63
C GLY A 132 20.31 0.33 2.70
N THR A 133 19.70 1.31 3.37
CA THR A 133 18.60 1.10 4.32
C THR A 133 17.31 1.61 3.70
N PHE A 134 16.28 0.78 3.73
CA PHE A 134 14.97 0.99 3.14
C PHE A 134 13.87 0.95 4.21
N GLY A 135 12.75 1.59 3.93
CA GLY A 135 11.65 1.78 4.87
C GLY A 135 11.77 3.04 5.74
N PRO A 136 10.88 3.23 6.74
CA PRO A 136 9.85 2.31 7.21
C PRO A 136 8.60 2.29 6.31
N TYR A 137 8.02 1.11 6.11
CA TYR A 137 6.77 0.94 5.36
C TYR A 137 5.54 0.86 6.27
N LEU A 138 5.74 0.69 7.57
CA LEU A 138 4.70 0.71 8.59
C LEU A 138 4.63 2.10 9.25
N SER A 139 3.42 2.57 9.55
CA SER A 139 3.22 3.88 10.18
C SER A 139 3.69 3.88 11.64
N GLY A 140 4.49 4.88 12.02
CA GLY A 140 5.20 4.96 13.31
C GLY A 140 4.33 5.15 14.56
N GLY A 141 3.02 4.98 14.49
CA GLY A 141 2.10 5.04 15.64
C GLY A 141 1.89 3.71 16.36
N ILE A 142 2.57 2.65 15.91
CA ILE A 142 2.31 1.28 16.35
C ILE A 142 3.65 0.67 16.80
N ASP A 143 3.64 0.02 17.96
CA ASP A 143 4.81 -0.66 18.52
C ASP A 143 5.34 -1.69 17.51
N PRO A 144 6.65 -1.65 17.14
CA PRO A 144 7.32 -2.63 16.28
C PRO A 144 6.95 -4.09 16.54
N GLN A 145 6.71 -4.46 17.81
CA GLN A 145 6.38 -5.85 18.17
C GLN A 145 4.90 -6.19 18.03
N SER A 146 4.01 -5.19 18.05
CA SER A 146 2.56 -5.41 18.02
C SER A 146 2.04 -5.83 16.65
N PHE A 147 2.73 -5.45 15.56
CA PHE A 147 2.35 -5.86 14.21
C PHE A 147 2.55 -7.34 13.93
N LYS A 148 3.49 -7.97 14.62
CA LYS A 148 3.74 -9.41 14.50
C LYS A 148 2.69 -10.24 15.21
N LYS A 149 1.79 -9.60 15.96
CA LYS A 149 0.80 -10.26 16.80
C LYS A 149 -0.62 -9.93 16.35
N ASP A 150 -1.48 -10.92 16.48
CA ASP A 150 -2.92 -10.71 16.38
C ASP A 150 -3.49 -10.04 17.65
N ALA A 151 -4.81 -9.87 17.68
CA ALA A 151 -5.49 -9.23 18.80
C ALA A 151 -5.43 -10.05 20.09
N TRP A 152 -5.33 -11.37 19.98
CA TRP A 152 -5.20 -12.31 21.10
C TRP A 152 -3.76 -12.40 21.64
N GLY A 153 -2.80 -11.80 20.94
CA GLY A 153 -1.39 -11.77 21.33
C GLY A 153 -0.57 -12.93 20.78
N ASN A 154 -1.15 -13.77 19.90
CA ASN A 154 -0.46 -14.83 19.20
C ASN A 154 0.32 -14.26 18.00
N ASN A 155 1.43 -14.91 17.65
CA ASN A 155 2.24 -14.46 16.51
C ASN A 155 1.56 -14.81 15.18
N LEU A 156 1.58 -13.86 14.25
CA LEU A 156 1.17 -14.08 12.87
C LEU A 156 2.15 -15.00 12.15
N ILE A 157 1.61 -15.90 11.35
CA ILE A 157 2.37 -16.81 10.49
C ILE A 157 2.51 -16.16 9.12
N TYR A 158 3.74 -16.05 8.64
CA TYR A 158 4.08 -15.53 7.32
C TYR A 158 4.71 -16.64 6.49
N ASN A 159 4.04 -17.04 5.41
CA ASN A 159 4.55 -18.03 4.47
C ASN A 159 4.57 -17.41 3.08
N PHE A 160 5.69 -17.52 2.37
CA PHE A 160 5.81 -17.05 0.99
C PHE A 160 6.18 -18.18 0.03
N THR A 161 5.88 -17.99 -1.25
CA THR A 161 6.37 -18.82 -2.35
C THR A 161 7.31 -18.02 -3.23
N THR A 162 8.17 -18.73 -3.95
CA THR A 162 9.12 -18.14 -4.89
C THR A 162 8.81 -18.54 -6.32
N ASP A 163 9.10 -17.65 -7.26
CA ASP A 163 9.05 -17.95 -8.70
C ASP A 163 10.20 -18.89 -9.12
N THR A 164 10.23 -19.26 -10.40
CA THR A 164 11.30 -20.08 -11.00
C THR A 164 12.69 -19.45 -10.88
N PHE A 165 12.77 -18.15 -10.63
CA PHE A 165 14.00 -17.38 -10.48
C PHE A 165 14.37 -17.15 -9.00
N GLY A 166 13.64 -17.75 -8.05
CA GLY A 166 13.89 -17.64 -6.61
C GLY A 166 13.39 -16.35 -5.97
N ARG A 167 12.63 -15.51 -6.68
CA ARG A 167 12.07 -14.26 -6.14
C ARG A 167 10.75 -14.52 -5.44
N ARG A 168 10.54 -13.88 -4.29
CA ARG A 168 9.33 -14.05 -3.46
C ARG A 168 8.12 -13.42 -4.15
N GLU A 169 7.23 -14.26 -4.70
CA GLU A 169 6.14 -13.83 -5.60
C GLU A 169 4.76 -13.78 -4.94
N SER A 170 4.48 -14.65 -3.98
CA SER A 170 3.19 -14.70 -3.31
C SER A 170 3.39 -14.97 -1.83
N ALA A 171 2.43 -14.57 -1.01
CA ALA A 171 2.49 -14.85 0.42
C ALA A 171 1.12 -14.99 1.05
N ILE A 172 1.09 -15.69 2.18
CA ILE A 172 -0.07 -15.86 3.04
C ILE A 172 0.32 -15.37 4.43
N ILE A 173 -0.49 -14.45 4.96
CA ILE A 173 -0.44 -14.00 6.35
C ILE A 173 -1.59 -14.68 7.07
N LYS A 174 -1.31 -15.42 8.14
CA LYS A 174 -2.30 -16.23 8.86
C LYS A 174 -2.25 -16.00 10.38
N SER A 175 -3.42 -15.92 11.01
CA SER A 175 -3.63 -16.01 12.46
C SER A 175 -4.42 -17.28 12.74
N LEU A 176 -4.08 -17.94 13.85
CA LEU A 176 -4.74 -19.17 14.33
C LEU A 176 -5.91 -18.86 15.29
N GLY A 177 -6.42 -17.63 15.27
CA GLY A 177 -7.54 -17.23 16.13
C GLY A 177 -7.21 -17.24 17.63
N ALA A 178 -8.26 -17.26 18.44
CA ALA A 178 -8.17 -17.21 19.90
C ALA A 178 -7.58 -18.47 20.55
N ASP A 179 -7.74 -19.64 19.94
CA ASP A 179 -7.29 -20.92 20.49
C ASP A 179 -5.85 -21.28 20.10
N ASN A 180 -5.27 -20.55 19.13
CA ASN A 180 -3.95 -20.78 18.59
C ASN A 180 -3.78 -22.20 18.00
N ILE A 181 -4.87 -22.76 17.47
CA ILE A 181 -4.91 -24.09 16.84
C ILE A 181 -5.39 -23.93 15.41
N ILE A 182 -4.86 -24.73 14.48
CA ILE A 182 -5.31 -24.71 13.09
C ILE A 182 -6.78 -25.14 13.03
N GLY A 183 -7.62 -24.27 12.49
CA GLY A 183 -9.04 -24.54 12.25
C GLY A 183 -9.93 -23.70 13.15
N GLY A 184 -10.81 -24.34 13.91
CA GLY A 184 -11.71 -23.66 14.85
C GLY A 184 -12.98 -23.09 14.21
N THR A 185 -13.81 -22.48 15.07
CA THR A 185 -15.08 -21.83 14.68
C THR A 185 -15.28 -20.57 15.51
N GLY A 186 -15.90 -19.54 14.93
CA GLY A 186 -16.15 -18.29 15.65
C GLY A 186 -14.84 -17.53 15.88
N THR A 187 -14.51 -17.23 17.13
CA THR A 187 -13.24 -16.53 17.46
C THR A 187 -12.00 -17.40 17.38
N ALA A 188 -12.18 -18.72 17.39
CA ALA A 188 -11.11 -19.68 17.14
C ALA A 188 -10.86 -19.89 15.64
N GLU A 189 -11.66 -19.29 14.74
CA GLU A 189 -11.48 -19.47 13.30
C GLU A 189 -10.18 -18.82 12.82
N ASP A 190 -9.41 -19.59 12.04
CA ASP A 190 -8.23 -19.09 11.33
C ASP A 190 -8.56 -17.89 10.42
N ILE A 191 -7.83 -16.79 10.58
CA ILE A 191 -7.93 -15.61 9.72
C ILE A 191 -6.74 -15.60 8.78
N GLN A 192 -6.97 -15.44 7.47
CA GLN A 192 -5.90 -15.37 6.48
C GLN A 192 -6.10 -14.28 5.43
N ILE A 193 -5.00 -13.67 5.02
CA ILE A 193 -4.92 -12.77 3.87
C ILE A 193 -3.86 -13.31 2.92
N SER A 194 -4.21 -13.46 1.64
CA SER A 194 -3.28 -13.80 0.57
C SER A 194 -2.81 -12.56 -0.19
N ILE A 195 -1.56 -12.64 -0.65
CA ILE A 195 -0.94 -11.74 -1.60
C ILE A 195 -0.65 -12.58 -2.83
N ASP A 196 -1.30 -12.24 -3.94
CA ASP A 196 -1.22 -13.03 -5.17
C ASP A 196 0.05 -12.69 -5.96
N SER A 197 0.49 -13.62 -6.80
CA SER A 197 1.65 -13.41 -7.68
C SER A 197 1.50 -12.17 -8.58
N ASN A 198 0.28 -11.86 -9.00
CA ASN A 198 -0.01 -10.71 -9.86
C ASN A 198 -0.06 -9.36 -9.11
N GLU A 199 -0.08 -9.40 -7.77
CA GLU A 199 0.05 -8.20 -6.93
C GLU A 199 1.53 -7.84 -6.70
N VAL A 200 2.44 -8.79 -6.89
CA VAL A 200 3.89 -8.59 -6.76
C VAL A 200 4.55 -8.48 -8.13
N PHE A 201 4.35 -9.47 -9.00
CA PHE A 201 4.89 -9.56 -10.35
C PHE A 201 3.77 -9.59 -11.38
N SER A 202 3.45 -8.41 -11.90
CA SER A 202 2.24 -8.26 -12.71
C SER A 202 2.50 -8.43 -14.21
N ALA A 203 3.48 -7.71 -14.75
CA ALA A 203 3.60 -7.55 -16.19
C ALA A 203 4.49 -8.62 -16.81
N SER A 204 3.94 -9.37 -17.76
CA SER A 204 4.64 -10.41 -18.54
C SER A 204 5.03 -9.95 -19.94
N SER A 205 4.65 -8.74 -20.33
CA SER A 205 4.93 -8.19 -21.65
C SER A 205 5.10 -6.68 -21.60
N ALA A 206 5.88 -6.15 -22.53
CA ALA A 206 6.07 -4.73 -22.74
C ALA A 206 5.62 -4.36 -24.15
N SER A 207 4.85 -3.29 -24.25
CA SER A 207 4.41 -2.67 -25.49
C SER A 207 4.93 -1.24 -25.54
N CYS A 208 5.44 -0.82 -26.67
CA CYS A 208 5.97 0.53 -26.80
C CYS A 208 5.85 1.07 -28.21
N ASN A 209 5.74 2.39 -28.28
CA ASN A 209 5.83 3.14 -29.52
C ASN A 209 7.09 3.98 -29.47
N ILE A 210 7.95 3.82 -30.47
CA ILE A 210 9.24 4.50 -30.56
C ILE A 210 9.24 5.40 -31.78
N LEU A 211 9.58 6.68 -31.55
CA LEU A 211 9.81 7.66 -32.59
C LEU A 211 11.31 7.83 -32.84
N VAL A 212 11.78 7.35 -33.98
CA VAL A 212 13.16 7.56 -34.44
C VAL A 212 13.20 8.80 -35.32
N ARG A 213 14.05 9.76 -34.96
CA ARG A 213 14.27 11.00 -35.69
C ARG A 213 15.69 11.02 -36.23
N TYR A 214 15.84 11.10 -37.53
CA TYR A 214 17.14 11.31 -38.17
C TYR A 214 17.40 12.80 -38.38
N THR A 215 18.64 13.23 -38.17
CA THR A 215 19.02 14.63 -38.46
C THR A 215 19.00 14.92 -39.95
N THR A 216 19.36 13.92 -40.76
CA THR A 216 19.24 13.95 -42.23
C THR A 216 18.37 12.78 -42.68
N ALA A 217 17.41 13.05 -43.58
CA ALA A 217 16.53 12.00 -44.09
C ALA A 217 17.35 10.91 -44.80
N PRO A 218 17.04 9.62 -44.59
CA PRO A 218 17.70 8.52 -45.28
C PRO A 218 17.57 8.59 -46.80
N ASP A 219 18.70 8.50 -47.51
CA ASP A 219 18.77 8.48 -48.98
C ASP A 219 18.56 7.08 -49.60
N SER A 220 18.57 6.04 -48.77
CA SER A 220 18.34 4.65 -49.21
C SER A 220 17.61 3.85 -48.14
N THR A 221 16.90 2.80 -48.56
CA THR A 221 16.20 1.90 -47.65
C THR A 221 17.17 0.90 -47.04
N PHE A 222 17.14 0.75 -45.71
CA PHE A 222 18.01 -0.18 -44.98
C PHE A 222 17.27 -0.87 -43.82
N SER A 223 17.86 -1.96 -43.33
CA SER A 223 17.40 -2.63 -42.11
C SER A 223 18.26 -2.21 -40.92
N ALA A 224 17.61 -1.95 -39.79
CA ALA A 224 18.20 -1.64 -38.50
C ALA A 224 17.57 -2.52 -37.42
N ASN A 225 18.24 -2.65 -36.29
CA ASN A 225 17.68 -3.25 -35.10
C ASN A 225 17.44 -2.17 -34.05
N ILE A 226 16.25 -2.21 -33.47
CA ILE A 226 15.95 -1.44 -32.26
C ILE A 226 15.97 -2.40 -31.09
N THR A 227 16.83 -2.11 -30.11
CA THR A 227 16.89 -2.83 -28.84
C THR A 227 16.18 -2.01 -27.79
N ILE A 228 15.21 -2.60 -27.11
CA ILE A 228 14.52 -1.97 -25.99
C ILE A 228 15.03 -2.59 -24.72
N HIS A 229 15.38 -1.74 -23.77
CA HIS A 229 15.91 -2.11 -22.48
C HIS A 229 14.90 -1.71 -21.41
N VAL A 230 14.59 -2.64 -20.51
CA VAL A 230 13.72 -2.42 -19.35
C VAL A 230 14.53 -2.75 -18.10
N ALA A 231 14.75 -1.75 -17.27
CA ALA A 231 15.39 -1.90 -15.97
C ALA A 231 14.36 -1.86 -14.83
N TYR A 232 14.50 -2.77 -13.88
CA TYR A 232 13.63 -2.93 -12.72
C TYR A 232 14.44 -3.45 -11.53
N LYS A 233 13.83 -3.47 -10.34
CA LYS A 233 14.50 -3.87 -9.11
C LYS A 233 14.56 -5.39 -8.95
N ASP A 234 15.71 -5.92 -8.57
CA ASP A 234 16.03 -7.36 -8.54
C ASP A 234 15.53 -8.12 -7.31
N GLY A 235 15.03 -7.41 -6.31
CA GLY A 235 14.66 -7.91 -5.00
C GLY A 235 15.52 -7.38 -3.86
N GLU A 236 16.71 -6.86 -4.17
CA GLU A 236 17.67 -6.30 -3.22
C GLU A 236 17.87 -4.79 -3.46
N GLY A 237 17.01 -4.17 -4.28
CA GLY A 237 17.08 -2.75 -4.60
C GLY A 237 18.09 -2.40 -5.71
N LEU A 238 18.77 -3.39 -6.29
CA LEU A 238 19.63 -3.17 -7.46
C LEU A 238 18.77 -3.13 -8.72
N GLU A 239 19.12 -2.26 -9.67
CA GLU A 239 18.48 -2.28 -10.98
C GLU A 239 19.10 -3.38 -11.85
N ILE A 240 18.29 -4.33 -12.28
CA ILE A 240 18.62 -5.31 -13.31
C ILE A 240 17.87 -5.00 -14.59
N GLU A 241 18.46 -5.42 -15.71
CA GLU A 241 17.97 -5.10 -17.04
C GLU A 241 17.54 -6.35 -17.79
N GLN A 242 16.44 -6.24 -18.52
CA GLN A 242 16.07 -7.17 -19.56
C GLN A 242 15.95 -6.40 -20.88
N SER A 243 16.45 -6.98 -21.97
CA SER A 243 16.37 -6.37 -23.30
C SER A 243 15.69 -7.26 -24.33
N PHE A 244 15.14 -6.64 -25.36
CA PHE A 244 14.57 -7.34 -26.51
C PHE A 244 14.86 -6.57 -27.80
N ILE A 245 15.12 -7.32 -28.86
CA ILE A 245 15.58 -6.80 -30.15
C ILE A 245 14.46 -6.98 -31.17
N SER A 246 14.17 -5.92 -31.92
CA SER A 246 13.22 -5.95 -33.03
C SER A 246 13.88 -5.41 -34.30
N PRO A 247 13.94 -6.20 -35.39
CA PRO A 247 14.40 -5.71 -36.67
C PRO A 247 13.34 -4.77 -37.27
N VAL A 248 13.78 -3.63 -37.78
CA VAL A 248 12.95 -2.63 -38.46
C VAL A 248 13.53 -2.28 -39.81
N THR A 249 12.65 -1.89 -40.74
CA THR A 249 13.03 -1.39 -42.05
C THR A 249 12.78 0.11 -42.09
N ILE A 250 13.81 0.86 -42.46
CA ILE A 250 13.73 2.31 -42.61
C ILE A 250 13.74 2.61 -44.10
N THR A 251 12.62 3.14 -44.59
CA THR A 251 12.45 3.48 -45.99
C THR A 251 13.10 4.82 -46.30
N GLY A 252 14.05 4.82 -47.22
CA GLY A 252 14.77 6.01 -47.68
C GLY A 252 14.93 6.02 -49.19
N TYR A 253 15.01 7.21 -49.78
CA TYR A 253 15.27 7.45 -51.19
C TYR A 253 15.89 8.84 -51.38
N VAL A 254 16.61 9.06 -52.48
CA VAL A 254 17.28 10.35 -52.75
C VAL A 254 16.25 11.48 -52.85
N GLY A 255 16.43 12.54 -52.07
CA GLY A 255 15.50 13.67 -52.01
C GLY A 255 14.32 13.45 -51.05
N ASN A 256 14.37 12.40 -50.23
CA ASN A 256 13.42 12.19 -49.14
C ASN A 256 13.48 13.36 -48.14
N SER A 257 12.32 13.78 -47.64
CA SER A 257 12.19 14.75 -46.55
C SER A 257 11.69 14.13 -45.25
N GLN A 258 11.25 12.86 -45.29
CA GLN A 258 10.81 12.13 -44.12
C GLN A 258 12.02 11.73 -43.27
N ASN A 259 12.12 12.34 -42.10
CA ASN A 259 13.16 12.08 -41.12
C ASN A 259 12.62 11.46 -39.82
N ASN A 260 11.30 11.33 -39.69
CA ASN A 260 10.61 10.78 -38.54
C ASN A 260 10.00 9.41 -38.90
N TYR A 261 10.29 8.40 -38.09
CA TYR A 261 9.80 7.03 -38.24
C TYR A 261 9.24 6.54 -36.91
N THR A 262 8.02 6.01 -36.92
CA THR A 262 7.38 5.47 -35.71
C THR A 262 7.26 3.96 -35.82
N PHE A 263 7.69 3.25 -34.78
CA PHE A 263 7.61 1.79 -34.71
C PHE A 263 6.85 1.36 -33.46
N GLY A 264 5.83 0.54 -33.64
CA GLY A 264 5.14 -0.15 -32.54
C GLY A 264 5.79 -1.51 -32.29
N MET A 265 6.19 -1.78 -31.06
CA MET A 265 6.87 -3.01 -30.67
C MET A 265 6.19 -3.65 -29.47
N ASN A 266 6.00 -4.96 -29.55
CA ASN A 266 5.43 -5.77 -28.47
C ASN A 266 6.35 -6.97 -28.25
N SER A 267 6.78 -7.19 -27.01
CA SER A 267 7.57 -8.36 -26.65
C SER A 267 7.11 -8.95 -25.34
N ALA A 268 7.13 -10.28 -25.27
CA ALA A 268 7.06 -10.99 -24.01
C ALA A 268 8.35 -10.74 -23.20
N LEU A 269 8.21 -10.65 -21.89
CA LEU A 269 9.31 -10.54 -20.96
C LEU A 269 9.69 -11.94 -20.46
N THR A 270 10.99 -12.25 -20.43
CA THR A 270 11.52 -13.49 -19.89
C THR A 270 11.19 -13.62 -18.40
N GLN A 271 11.17 -12.48 -17.70
CA GLN A 271 10.88 -12.40 -16.29
C GLN A 271 9.79 -11.35 -16.07
N LYS A 272 8.77 -11.69 -15.28
CA LYS A 272 7.71 -10.74 -14.97
C LYS A 272 8.28 -9.56 -14.18
N LEU A 273 7.84 -8.36 -14.53
CA LEU A 273 8.24 -7.14 -13.82
C LEU A 273 7.53 -7.06 -12.47
N PRO A 274 8.26 -6.66 -11.40
CA PRO A 274 7.63 -6.31 -10.15
C PRO A 274 6.75 -5.07 -10.32
N ILE A 275 5.76 -4.91 -9.44
CA ILE A 275 5.06 -3.64 -9.28
C ILE A 275 6.05 -2.55 -8.86
N GLY A 276 5.76 -1.30 -9.22
CA GLY A 276 6.63 -0.17 -8.93
C GLY A 276 7.13 0.55 -10.17
N MET A 277 8.19 1.33 -10.00
CA MET A 277 8.75 2.12 -11.09
C MET A 277 9.77 1.29 -11.87
N ALA A 278 9.58 1.18 -13.18
CA ALA A 278 10.57 0.62 -14.09
C ALA A 278 11.08 1.71 -15.05
N ARG A 279 12.35 1.60 -15.43
CA ARG A 279 12.99 2.48 -16.40
C ARG A 279 13.04 1.78 -17.75
N ILE A 280 12.66 2.47 -18.82
CA ILE A 280 12.65 1.91 -20.17
C ILE A 280 13.31 2.87 -21.15
N TRP A 281 14.14 2.36 -22.05
CA TRP A 281 14.74 3.14 -23.12
C TRP A 281 14.95 2.29 -24.36
N ALA A 282 15.19 2.95 -25.49
CA ALA A 282 15.41 2.29 -26.77
C ALA A 282 16.74 2.72 -27.37
N VAL A 283 17.37 1.79 -28.09
CA VAL A 283 18.66 1.94 -28.75
C VAL A 283 18.49 1.48 -30.20
N ILE A 284 19.02 2.25 -31.15
CA ILE A 284 19.08 1.85 -32.56
C ILE A 284 20.54 1.66 -32.98
N ASP A 285 20.79 0.71 -33.88
CA ASP A 285 22.14 0.29 -34.27
C ASP A 285 22.65 0.86 -35.61
N LYS A 286 21.87 1.70 -36.29
CA LYS A 286 22.21 2.31 -37.60
C LYS A 286 22.04 3.83 -37.60
N ASN A 287 22.83 4.50 -38.45
CA ASN A 287 22.65 5.91 -38.81
C ASN A 287 21.80 6.09 -40.08
N SER A 288 21.60 7.34 -40.52
CA SER A 288 20.78 7.71 -41.69
C SER A 288 21.26 7.11 -43.03
N SER A 289 22.54 6.74 -43.13
CA SER A 289 23.11 6.07 -44.30
C SER A 289 23.06 4.53 -44.23
N GLY A 290 22.51 3.96 -43.16
CA GLY A 290 22.50 2.51 -42.93
C GLY A 290 23.83 1.95 -42.41
N ASN A 291 24.78 2.81 -42.04
CA ASN A 291 26.04 2.41 -41.43
C ASN A 291 25.83 2.12 -39.93
N PRO A 292 26.60 1.19 -39.33
CA PRO A 292 26.51 0.90 -37.90
C PRO A 292 26.78 2.15 -37.03
N LEU A 293 25.84 2.50 -36.17
CA LEU A 293 25.97 3.53 -35.15
C LEU A 293 24.99 3.23 -34.01
N ILE A 294 25.51 3.06 -32.80
CA ILE A 294 24.67 2.88 -31.62
C ILE A 294 24.20 4.25 -31.14
N THR A 295 22.90 4.51 -31.23
CA THR A 295 22.27 5.72 -30.71
C THR A 295 21.24 5.37 -29.65
N THR A 296 21.35 5.97 -28.48
CA THR A 296 20.46 5.72 -27.34
C THR A 296 19.49 6.88 -27.15
N GLY A 297 18.20 6.57 -27.02
CA GLY A 297 17.18 7.54 -26.66
C GLY A 297 17.17 7.87 -25.16
N PRO A 298 16.61 9.01 -24.74
CA PRO A 298 16.39 9.30 -23.33
C PRO A 298 15.54 8.21 -22.65
N PRO A 299 15.81 7.88 -21.39
CA PRO A 299 15.00 6.94 -20.64
C PRO A 299 13.64 7.55 -20.28
N ALA A 300 12.62 6.71 -20.32
CA ALA A 300 11.30 6.97 -19.76
C ALA A 300 11.11 6.14 -18.48
N TYR A 301 10.26 6.62 -17.59
CA TYR A 301 9.87 5.90 -16.37
C TYR A 301 8.40 5.51 -16.49
N ILE A 302 8.11 4.25 -16.20
CA ILE A 302 6.79 3.64 -16.29
C ILE A 302 6.42 3.05 -14.93
N ALA A 303 5.18 3.27 -14.52
CA ALA A 303 4.62 2.63 -13.34
C ALA A 303 4.02 1.27 -13.74
N VAL A 304 4.50 0.20 -13.11
CA VAL A 304 3.95 -1.14 -13.22
C VAL A 304 2.92 -1.30 -12.10
N ASN A 305 1.65 -1.30 -12.47
CA ASN A 305 0.56 -1.54 -11.53
C ASN A 305 0.32 -3.05 -11.36
N ASP A 306 -0.34 -3.40 -10.27
CA ASP A 306 -0.80 -4.75 -9.98
C ASP A 306 -1.89 -5.20 -10.97
N ARG A 307 -1.90 -6.51 -11.25
CA ARG A 307 -2.88 -7.19 -12.13
C ARG A 307 -2.95 -6.64 -13.56
N VAL A 308 -1.92 -5.93 -14.01
CA VAL A 308 -1.67 -5.53 -15.41
C VAL A 308 -0.73 -6.51 -16.09
N SER A 309 -1.16 -7.11 -17.20
CA SER A 309 -0.36 -8.08 -17.97
C SER A 309 0.68 -7.44 -18.91
N THR A 310 0.40 -6.22 -19.39
CA THR A 310 1.21 -5.52 -20.38
C THR A 310 1.45 -4.08 -19.96
N VAL A 311 2.71 -3.66 -19.93
CA VAL A 311 3.07 -2.26 -19.65
C VAL A 311 3.27 -1.52 -20.97
N TYR A 312 2.76 -0.30 -21.04
CA TYR A 312 2.81 0.55 -22.24
C TYR A 312 3.77 1.72 -22.04
N ALA A 313 4.73 1.87 -22.96
CA ALA A 313 5.62 3.03 -23.02
C ALA A 313 5.40 3.82 -24.32
N ASN A 314 4.66 4.92 -24.23
CA ASN A 314 4.13 5.64 -25.40
C ASN A 314 4.95 6.86 -25.84
N ASN A 315 6.08 7.16 -25.19
CA ASN A 315 6.86 8.38 -25.43
C ASN A 315 8.36 8.10 -25.59
N LEU A 316 8.73 6.95 -26.17
CA LEU A 316 10.14 6.67 -26.47
C LEU A 316 10.53 7.41 -27.74
N SER A 317 11.64 8.12 -27.71
CA SER A 317 12.19 8.77 -28.89
C SER A 317 13.68 8.58 -28.97
N ILE A 318 14.22 8.53 -30.18
CA ILE A 318 15.66 8.42 -30.44
C ILE A 318 16.00 9.49 -31.47
N SER A 319 17.01 10.31 -31.18
CA SER A 319 17.52 11.31 -32.12
C SER A 319 18.85 10.81 -32.67
N VAL A 320 18.85 10.37 -33.92
CA VAL A 320 19.99 9.80 -34.62
C VAL A 320 20.67 10.90 -35.45
N PRO A 321 21.99 11.07 -35.32
CA PRO A 321 22.74 11.96 -36.20
C PRO A 321 22.71 11.45 -37.64
#